data_AF-A0A317P2D8-F1
#
_entry.id   AF-A0A317P2D8-F1
#
_cell.length_a   1.000
_cell.length_b   1.000
_cell.length_c   1.000
_cell.angle_alpha   90.00
_cell.angle_beta   90.00
_cell.angle_gamma   90.00
#
_symmetry.space_group_name_H-M   'P 1'
#
loop_
_entity.id
_entity.type
_entity.pdbx_description
1 polymer ?
#
loop_
_entity_poly.entity_id
_entity_poly.type
_entity_poly.pdbx_seq_one_letter_code
_entity_poly.pdbx_strand_id
1 'polypeptide(L)'
;MPNVRSMSVRPEEIDRGWEAAPPRPGHERADGQVPLLNIANVLTIARIVLVPLFVLALFAEGGHDTRWRVIAAAVFGLAAITDRFDGQLARKYGLVTDFGKLADPIADKALIGSALIGLSVLGDLPWWITLVIVGRELGITLLRLVVVRRGVIPAGRGGKLKTLVQSFAIALLLLPLSGAFETAGMWLMYAAVALTVLTGLDYVGQAARLWFAGGRARGESRG
;
A
#
# COMPACT_ATOMS: atom_id res chain seq x y z
N MET A 1 -2.51 -75.36 -40.81
CA MET A 1 -2.84 -73.93 -41.01
C MET A 1 -4.35 -73.73 -40.86
N PRO A 2 -4.84 -73.06 -39.80
CA PRO A 2 -6.24 -72.65 -39.74
C PRO A 2 -6.41 -71.11 -39.67
N ASN A 3 -6.96 -70.59 -40.78
CA ASN A 3 -8.00 -69.57 -40.92
C ASN A 3 -8.11 -68.41 -39.88
N VAL A 4 -7.74 -67.20 -40.31
CA VAL A 4 -8.02 -65.95 -39.60
C VAL A 4 -9.46 -65.54 -39.89
N ARG A 5 -10.37 -65.76 -38.93
CA ARG A 5 -11.74 -65.20 -38.97
C ARG A 5 -11.67 -63.68 -38.80
N SER A 6 -12.25 -62.96 -39.74
CA SER A 6 -12.54 -61.53 -39.63
C SER A 6 -13.43 -61.24 -38.43
N MET A 7 -12.89 -60.57 -37.42
CA MET A 7 -13.69 -59.95 -36.36
C MET A 7 -14.39 -58.72 -36.95
N SER A 8 -15.64 -58.87 -37.36
CA SER A 8 -16.53 -57.74 -37.62
C SER A 8 -16.90 -57.11 -36.28
N VAL A 9 -16.21 -56.02 -35.91
CA VAL A 9 -16.62 -55.19 -34.77
C VAL A 9 -17.99 -54.60 -35.11
N ARG A 10 -19.00 -54.91 -34.29
CA ARG A 10 -20.35 -54.40 -34.48
C ARG A 10 -20.35 -52.90 -34.10
N PRO A 11 -20.96 -52.01 -34.90
CA PRO A 11 -20.99 -50.57 -34.61
C PRO A 11 -21.57 -50.22 -33.22
N GLU A 12 -22.37 -51.12 -32.68
CA GLU A 12 -23.13 -50.99 -31.43
C GLU A 12 -22.26 -51.16 -30.16
N GLU A 13 -21.02 -51.66 -30.29
CA GLU A 13 -20.06 -51.78 -29.17
C GLU A 13 -19.17 -50.54 -29.01
N ILE A 14 -19.09 -49.68 -30.03
CA ILE A 14 -18.30 -48.43 -29.97
C ILE A 14 -18.99 -47.38 -29.08
N ASP A 15 -20.32 -47.46 -28.96
CA ASP A 15 -21.13 -46.45 -28.26
C ASP A 15 -21.35 -46.74 -26.76
N ARG A 16 -20.99 -47.94 -26.28
CA ARG A 16 -21.15 -48.33 -24.87
C ARG A 16 -19.92 -48.10 -23.98
N GLY A 17 -18.83 -47.57 -24.55
CA GLY A 17 -17.57 -47.33 -23.83
C GLY A 17 -17.42 -45.94 -23.17
N TRP A 18 -18.41 -45.05 -23.31
CA TRP A 18 -18.33 -43.65 -22.87
C TRP A 18 -19.50 -43.24 -21.95
N GLU A 19 -20.16 -44.17 -21.25
CA GLU A 19 -20.98 -43.73 -20.11
C GLU A 19 -20.06 -43.05 -19.11
N ALA A 20 -20.14 -41.71 -19.11
CA ALA A 20 -19.25 -40.83 -18.38
C ALA A 20 -19.23 -41.29 -16.93
N ALA A 21 -18.06 -41.76 -16.48
CA ALA A 21 -17.82 -42.03 -15.08
C ALA A 21 -18.39 -40.84 -14.28
N PRO A 22 -19.21 -41.09 -13.24
CA PRO A 22 -19.78 -40.01 -12.46
C PRO A 22 -18.64 -39.07 -12.06
N PRO A 23 -18.85 -37.74 -12.10
CA PRO A 23 -17.80 -36.79 -11.75
C PRO A 23 -17.24 -37.23 -10.42
N ARG A 24 -15.96 -37.62 -10.42
CA ARG A 24 -15.25 -37.95 -9.18
C ARG A 24 -15.54 -36.78 -8.26
N PRO A 25 -16.05 -37.00 -7.03
CA PRO A 25 -16.31 -35.90 -6.12
C PRO A 25 -15.06 -35.05 -6.16
N GLY A 26 -15.23 -33.84 -6.69
CA GLY A 26 -14.14 -32.92 -6.81
C GLY A 26 -13.53 -32.90 -5.42
N HIS A 27 -12.22 -33.01 -5.34
CA HIS A 27 -11.59 -32.30 -4.25
C HIS A 27 -11.90 -30.84 -4.58
N GLU A 28 -13.10 -30.39 -4.19
CA GLU A 28 -13.41 -29.01 -3.92
C GLU A 28 -12.29 -28.63 -2.99
N ARG A 29 -11.22 -28.09 -3.57
CA ARG A 29 -10.14 -27.52 -2.80
C ARG A 29 -10.86 -26.53 -1.92
N ALA A 30 -10.91 -26.84 -0.62
CA ALA A 30 -11.48 -25.98 0.39
C ALA A 30 -11.05 -24.56 0.01
N ASP A 31 -12.06 -23.73 -0.22
CA ASP A 31 -12.00 -22.37 -0.73
C ASP A 31 -10.64 -21.71 -0.45
N GLY A 32 -9.92 -21.31 -1.50
CA GLY A 32 -8.52 -20.88 -1.47
C GLY A 32 -8.28 -19.55 -0.74
N GLN A 33 -8.75 -19.44 0.50
CA GLN A 33 -8.63 -18.30 1.36
C GLN A 33 -7.26 -18.33 2.03
N VAL A 34 -6.46 -17.30 1.78
CA VAL A 34 -5.17 -17.12 2.45
C VAL A 34 -5.43 -16.96 3.96
N PRO A 35 -4.78 -17.75 4.83
CA PRO A 35 -5.01 -17.66 6.27
C PRO A 35 -4.66 -16.27 6.80
N LEU A 36 -5.47 -15.76 7.74
CA LEU A 36 -5.23 -14.47 8.40
C LEU A 36 -3.90 -14.45 9.15
N LEU A 37 -3.47 -15.58 9.71
CA LEU A 37 -2.16 -15.72 10.33
C LEU A 37 -1.13 -16.13 9.27
N ASN A 38 -0.65 -15.14 8.53
CA ASN A 38 0.47 -15.30 7.60
C ASN A 38 1.54 -14.23 7.86
N ILE A 39 2.73 -14.43 7.31
CA ILE A 39 3.88 -13.54 7.55
C ILE A 39 3.60 -12.08 7.19
N ALA A 40 2.82 -11.78 6.15
CA ALA A 40 2.50 -10.40 5.78
C ALA A 40 1.63 -9.74 6.85
N ASN A 41 0.57 -10.41 7.31
CA ASN A 41 -0.31 -9.87 8.35
C ASN A 41 0.39 -9.71 9.70
N VAL A 42 1.31 -10.62 10.06
CA VAL A 42 2.14 -10.48 11.28
C VAL A 42 3.00 -9.22 11.21
N LEU A 43 3.59 -8.93 10.05
CA LEU A 43 4.40 -7.73 9.84
C LEU A 43 3.54 -6.45 9.86
N THR A 44 2.33 -6.48 9.30
CA THR A 44 1.36 -5.37 9.44
C THR A 44 0.98 -5.12 10.90
N ILE A 45 0.67 -6.17 11.68
CA ILE A 45 0.32 -6.03 13.10
C ILE A 45 1.51 -5.50 13.90
N ALA A 46 2.71 -6.03 13.64
CA ALA A 46 3.93 -5.53 14.26
C ALA A 46 4.11 -4.03 13.98
N ARG A 47 3.87 -3.56 12.74
CA ARG A 47 3.91 -2.13 12.40
C ARG A 47 2.92 -1.31 13.20
N ILE A 48 1.69 -1.77 13.34
CA ILE A 48 0.66 -1.08 14.15
C ILE A 48 1.15 -0.88 15.59
N VAL A 49 1.85 -1.87 16.15
CA VAL A 49 2.45 -1.77 17.50
C VAL A 49 3.70 -0.88 17.52
N LEU A 50 4.50 -0.86 16.46
CA LEU A 50 5.69 -0.01 16.37
C LEU A 50 5.36 1.48 16.32
N VAL A 51 4.19 1.89 15.77
CA VAL A 51 3.79 3.31 15.72
C VAL A 51 3.70 3.96 17.11
N PRO A 52 2.93 3.43 18.10
CA PRO A 52 2.92 4.02 19.44
C PRO A 52 4.27 3.92 20.14
N LEU A 53 5.05 2.86 19.92
CA LEU A 53 6.41 2.76 20.46
C LEU A 53 7.33 3.85 19.90
N PHE A 54 7.20 4.16 18.60
CA PHE A 54 7.90 5.26 17.96
C PHE A 54 7.52 6.59 18.60
N VAL A 55 6.23 6.86 18.79
CA VAL A 55 5.75 8.10 19.42
C VAL A 55 6.27 8.24 20.85
N LEU A 56 6.21 7.16 21.64
CA LEU A 56 6.74 7.16 23.01
C LEU A 56 8.24 7.44 23.02
N ALA A 57 9.01 6.81 22.13
CA ALA A 57 10.44 7.07 22.01
C ALA A 57 10.74 8.50 21.55
N LEU A 58 9.96 9.05 20.62
CA LEU A 58 10.15 10.40 20.08
C LEU A 58 9.95 11.48 21.16
N PHE A 59 9.01 11.28 22.07
CA PHE A 59 8.70 12.26 23.13
C PHE A 59 9.39 11.96 24.47
N ALA A 60 10.12 10.85 24.58
CA ALA A 60 10.85 10.51 25.80
C ALA A 60 11.91 11.57 26.13
N GLU A 61 12.07 11.86 27.43
CA GLU A 61 13.03 12.86 27.93
C GLU A 61 12.89 14.24 27.26
N GLY A 62 11.65 14.68 27.04
CA GLY A 62 11.36 15.96 26.38
C GLY A 62 11.63 15.98 24.88
N GLY A 63 11.99 14.83 24.31
CA GLY A 63 12.11 14.61 22.88
C GLY A 63 13.38 15.16 22.24
N HIS A 64 14.39 15.57 23.00
CA HIS A 64 15.70 15.97 22.43
C HIS A 64 16.89 15.19 22.99
N ASP A 65 16.63 14.17 23.82
CA ASP A 65 17.67 13.25 24.25
C ASP A 65 18.20 12.42 23.06
N THR A 66 19.53 12.38 22.93
CA THR A 66 20.23 11.71 21.83
C THR A 66 19.89 10.23 21.74
N ARG A 67 19.82 9.52 22.88
CA ARG A 67 19.56 8.08 22.90
C ARG A 67 18.15 7.79 22.43
N TRP A 68 17.17 8.54 22.93
CA TRP A 68 15.77 8.37 22.54
C TRP A 68 15.50 8.77 21.10
N ARG A 69 16.15 9.81 20.58
CA ARG A 69 16.11 10.18 19.15
C ARG A 69 16.63 9.06 18.24
N VAL A 70 17.75 8.43 18.60
CA VAL A 70 18.28 7.28 17.86
C VAL A 70 17.33 6.08 17.93
N ILE A 71 16.72 5.81 19.10
CA ILE A 71 15.70 4.76 19.23
C ILE A 71 14.48 5.06 18.36
N ALA A 72 13.97 6.29 18.38
CA ALA A 72 12.83 6.72 17.57
C ALA A 72 13.14 6.56 16.07
N ALA A 73 14.31 7.00 15.61
CA ALA A 73 14.77 6.82 14.24
C ALA A 73 14.87 5.33 13.85
N ALA A 74 15.38 4.48 14.75
CA ALA A 74 15.49 3.04 14.52
C ALA A 74 14.11 2.36 14.42
N VAL A 75 13.18 2.68 15.33
CA VAL A 75 11.81 2.16 15.30
C VAL A 75 11.07 2.62 14.04
N PHE A 76 11.18 3.90 13.69
CA PHE A 76 10.63 4.45 12.45
C PHE A 76 11.19 3.75 11.22
N GLY A 77 12.52 3.60 11.15
CA GLY A 77 13.21 2.94 10.06
C GLY A 77 12.79 1.48 9.92
N LEU A 78 12.73 0.73 11.02
CA LEU A 78 12.26 -0.66 11.02
C LEU A 78 10.82 -0.76 10.51
N ALA A 79 9.90 0.07 11.03
CA ALA A 79 8.51 0.07 10.62
C ALA A 79 8.32 0.40 9.13
N ALA A 80 9.06 1.39 8.62
CA ALA A 80 9.03 1.81 7.22
C ALA A 80 9.67 0.80 6.26
N ILE A 81 10.77 0.16 6.67
CA ILE A 81 11.42 -0.90 5.88
C ILE A 81 10.50 -2.11 5.80
N THR A 82 9.96 -2.57 6.94
CA THR A 82 9.08 -3.73 6.98
C THR A 82 7.87 -3.59 6.06
N ASP A 83 7.27 -2.40 5.92
CA ASP A 83 6.19 -2.08 4.96
C ASP A 83 6.56 -2.33 3.50
N ARG A 84 7.80 -2.01 3.16
CA ARG A 84 8.23 -2.17 1.79
C ARG A 84 8.41 -3.64 1.44
N PHE A 85 8.96 -4.40 2.38
CA PHE A 85 9.29 -5.81 2.20
C PHE A 85 8.06 -6.71 2.30
N ASP A 86 7.17 -6.51 3.28
CA ASP A 86 5.98 -7.34 3.45
C ASP A 86 4.99 -7.18 2.29
N GLY A 87 4.79 -5.96 1.77
CA GLY A 87 3.96 -5.73 0.60
C GLY A 87 4.52 -6.37 -0.67
N GLN A 88 5.85 -6.48 -0.79
CA GLN A 88 6.48 -7.23 -1.88
C GLN A 88 6.31 -8.74 -1.68
N LEU A 89 6.51 -9.23 -0.46
CA LEU A 89 6.36 -10.63 -0.11
C LEU A 89 4.92 -11.11 -0.32
N ALA A 90 3.94 -10.35 0.15
CA ALA A 90 2.52 -10.64 -0.01
C ALA A 90 2.13 -10.77 -1.49
N ARG A 91 2.61 -9.84 -2.33
CA ARG A 91 2.34 -9.89 -3.78
C ARG A 91 3.05 -11.06 -4.47
N LYS A 92 4.30 -11.36 -4.08
CA LYS A 92 5.11 -12.43 -4.69
C LYS A 92 4.57 -13.82 -4.36
N TYR A 93 4.11 -14.02 -3.12
CA TYR A 93 3.66 -15.32 -2.61
C TYR A 93 2.13 -15.46 -2.55
N GLY A 94 1.39 -14.49 -3.08
CA GLY A 94 -0.07 -14.51 -3.08
C GLY A 94 -0.70 -14.44 -1.69
N LEU A 95 0.00 -13.88 -0.69
CA LEU A 95 -0.44 -13.81 0.71
C LEU A 95 -1.28 -12.56 1.02
N VAL A 96 -1.96 -12.01 0.02
CA VAL A 96 -2.73 -10.78 0.16
C VAL A 96 -4.07 -11.09 0.82
N THR A 97 -4.32 -10.52 2.00
CA THR A 97 -5.59 -10.68 2.74
C THR A 97 -6.40 -9.38 2.78
N ASP A 98 -7.70 -9.47 3.01
CA ASP A 98 -8.56 -8.28 3.13
C ASP A 98 -8.26 -7.44 4.37
N PHE A 99 -7.84 -8.09 5.47
CA PHE A 99 -7.34 -7.40 6.65
C PHE A 99 -6.11 -6.55 6.31
N GLY A 100 -5.08 -7.13 5.67
CA GLY A 100 -3.87 -6.41 5.27
C GLY A 100 -4.18 -5.23 4.34
N LYS A 101 -5.05 -5.42 3.34
CA LYS A 101 -5.48 -4.34 2.42
C LYS A 101 -6.07 -3.13 3.15
N LEU A 102 -6.75 -3.34 4.28
CA LEU A 102 -7.33 -2.27 5.09
C LEU A 102 -6.34 -1.72 6.12
N ALA A 103 -5.55 -2.58 6.76
CA ALA A 103 -4.66 -2.22 7.84
C ALA A 103 -3.39 -1.50 7.34
N ASP A 104 -2.81 -1.91 6.21
CA ASP A 104 -1.56 -1.32 5.69
C ASP A 104 -1.72 0.20 5.44
N PRO A 105 -2.76 0.70 4.75
CA PRO A 105 -2.90 2.14 4.50
C PRO A 105 -3.17 2.97 5.76
N ILE A 106 -3.62 2.34 6.85
CA ILE A 106 -3.83 2.98 8.15
C ILE A 106 -2.50 3.07 8.89
N ALA A 107 -1.77 1.96 8.98
CA ALA A 107 -0.48 1.90 9.64
C ALA A 107 0.56 2.81 8.97
N ASP A 108 0.62 2.84 7.63
CA ASP A 108 1.49 3.72 6.86
C ASP A 108 1.23 5.20 7.16
N LYS A 109 -0.03 5.63 7.08
CA LYS A 109 -0.40 7.02 7.39
C LYS A 109 -0.21 7.37 8.86
N ALA A 110 -0.42 6.42 9.77
CA ALA A 110 -0.21 6.64 11.20
C ALA A 110 1.29 6.83 11.50
N LEU A 111 2.17 6.03 10.91
CA LEU A 111 3.62 6.15 11.08
C LEU A 111 4.14 7.49 10.53
N ILE A 112 3.84 7.78 9.26
CA ILE A 112 4.30 9.01 8.61
C ILE A 112 3.67 10.25 9.26
N GLY A 113 2.36 10.21 9.52
CA GLY A 113 1.63 11.32 10.14
C GLY A 113 2.13 11.60 11.56
N SER A 114 2.32 10.57 12.39
CA SER A 114 2.85 10.75 13.74
C SER A 114 4.27 11.30 13.74
N ALA A 115 5.12 10.91 12.79
CA ALA A 115 6.47 11.45 12.67
C ALA A 115 6.48 12.93 12.29
N LEU A 116 5.71 13.33 11.28
CA LEU A 116 5.60 14.74 10.86
C LEU A 116 5.02 15.62 11.96
N ILE A 117 3.91 15.18 12.58
CA ILE A 117 3.28 15.89 13.69
C ILE A 117 4.24 15.97 14.87
N GLY A 118 4.88 14.86 15.24
CA GLY A 118 5.82 14.81 16.36
C GLY A 118 7.01 15.75 16.18
N LEU A 119 7.65 15.72 15.01
CA LEU A 119 8.74 16.65 14.67
C LEU A 119 8.27 18.12 14.70
N SER A 120 7.03 18.41 14.28
CA SER A 120 6.49 19.77 14.38
C SER A 120 6.16 20.20 15.80
N VAL A 121 5.69 19.28 16.65
CA VAL A 121 5.44 19.55 18.08
C VAL A 121 6.74 19.83 18.81
N LEU A 122 7.81 19.10 18.49
CA LEU A 122 9.15 19.30 19.06
C LEU A 122 9.88 20.52 18.48
N GLY A 123 9.33 21.17 17.45
CA GLY A 123 9.89 22.37 16.85
C GLY A 123 10.95 22.12 15.77
N ASP A 124 11.25 20.87 15.43
CA ASP A 124 12.24 20.51 14.40
C ASP A 124 11.71 20.68 12.98
N LEU A 125 10.38 20.74 12.82
CA LEU A 125 9.73 20.85 11.51
C LEU A 125 8.66 21.95 11.49
N PRO A 126 8.74 22.95 10.60
CA PRO A 126 7.71 23.97 10.48
C PRO A 126 6.32 23.40 10.20
N TRP A 127 5.32 23.82 10.98
CA TRP A 127 3.94 23.29 10.90
C TRP A 127 3.32 23.35 9.52
N TRP A 128 3.65 24.35 8.70
CA TRP A 128 3.11 24.46 7.35
C TRP A 128 3.51 23.27 6.47
N ILE A 129 4.69 22.68 6.66
CA ILE A 129 5.14 21.48 5.93
C ILE A 129 4.25 20.30 6.29
N THR A 130 4.07 20.07 7.59
CA THR A 130 3.21 19.00 8.12
C THR A 130 1.79 19.14 7.62
N LEU A 131 1.21 20.35 7.67
CA LEU A 131 -0.15 20.61 7.21
C LEU A 131 -0.30 20.37 5.70
N VAL A 132 0.68 20.77 4.89
CA VAL A 132 0.66 20.52 3.43
C VAL A 132 0.71 19.03 3.13
N ILE A 133 1.61 18.28 3.77
CA ILE A 133 1.79 16.86 3.49
C ILE A 133 0.58 16.05 3.97
N VAL A 134 0.19 16.21 5.24
CA VAL A 134 -0.94 15.49 5.85
C VAL A 134 -2.25 15.89 5.17
N GLY A 135 -2.47 17.19 4.95
CA GLY A 135 -3.65 17.70 4.27
C GLY A 135 -3.79 17.14 2.85
N ARG A 136 -2.69 17.08 2.09
CA ARG A 136 -2.69 16.46 0.76
C ARG A 136 -3.00 14.96 0.85
N GLU A 137 -2.41 14.22 1.79
CA GLU A 137 -2.64 12.78 1.93
C GLU A 137 -4.11 12.44 2.24
N LEU A 138 -4.73 13.20 3.16
CA LEU A 138 -6.15 13.08 3.45
C LEU A 138 -7.02 13.52 2.28
N GLY A 139 -6.70 14.67 1.66
CA GLY A 139 -7.45 15.23 0.53
C GLY A 139 -7.49 14.29 -0.68
N ILE A 140 -6.34 13.71 -1.07
CA ILE A 140 -6.29 12.74 -2.17
C ILE A 140 -7.04 11.45 -1.82
N THR A 141 -6.99 11.02 -0.55
CA THR A 141 -7.75 9.84 -0.09
C THR A 141 -9.25 10.08 -0.24
N LEU A 142 -9.76 11.23 0.25
CA LEU A 142 -11.17 11.60 0.12
C LEU A 142 -11.59 11.77 -1.34
N LEU A 143 -10.77 12.44 -2.16
CA LEU A 143 -11.05 12.60 -3.58
C LEU A 143 -11.19 11.25 -4.29
N ARG A 144 -10.33 10.29 -3.98
CA ARG A 144 -10.41 8.92 -4.53
C ARG A 144 -11.73 8.25 -4.17
N LEU A 145 -12.19 8.40 -2.93
CA LEU A 145 -13.47 7.84 -2.48
C LEU A 145 -14.66 8.47 -3.22
N VAL A 146 -14.62 9.77 -3.50
CA VAL A 146 -15.68 10.48 -4.23
C VAL A 146 -15.75 10.07 -5.70
N VAL A 147 -14.60 9.89 -6.35
CA VAL A 147 -14.55 9.58 -7.80
C VAL A 147 -14.63 8.11 -8.13
N VAL A 148 -14.51 7.19 -7.16
CA VAL A 148 -14.47 5.73 -7.40
C VAL A 148 -15.67 5.22 -8.21
N ARG A 149 -16.86 5.82 -8.03
CA ARG A 149 -18.09 5.46 -8.75
C ARG A 149 -18.12 5.92 -10.21
N ARG A 150 -17.20 6.80 -10.62
CA ARG A 150 -17.14 7.38 -11.97
C ARG A 150 -16.02 6.81 -12.83
N GLY A 151 -15.10 6.08 -12.21
CA GLY A 151 -13.96 5.46 -12.89
C GLY A 151 -12.73 5.41 -12.00
N VAL A 152 -11.75 4.60 -12.41
CA VAL A 152 -10.53 4.38 -11.66
C VAL A 152 -9.45 5.34 -12.15
N ILE A 153 -8.89 6.14 -11.25
CA ILE A 153 -7.73 6.98 -11.54
C ILE A 153 -6.45 6.13 -11.42
N PRO A 154 -5.66 5.97 -12.51
CA PRO A 154 -4.44 5.18 -12.48
C PRO A 154 -3.41 5.79 -11.52
N ALA A 155 -2.62 4.93 -10.88
CA ALA A 155 -1.58 5.39 -9.96
C ALA A 155 -0.39 6.00 -10.72
N GLY A 156 -0.12 7.29 -10.48
CA GLY A 156 1.05 7.98 -11.05
C GLY A 156 2.39 7.49 -10.46
N ARG A 157 3.43 7.41 -11.30
CA ARG A 157 4.79 6.97 -10.91
C ARG A 157 5.45 7.87 -9.86
N GLY A 158 5.12 9.17 -9.83
CA GLY A 158 5.70 10.15 -8.90
C GLY A 158 5.43 9.84 -7.43
N GLY A 159 4.39 9.06 -7.12
CA GLY A 159 4.08 8.65 -5.74
C GLY A 159 5.19 7.83 -5.09
N LYS A 160 5.88 6.96 -5.85
CA LYS A 160 6.97 6.13 -5.30
C LYS A 160 8.17 6.95 -4.86
N LEU A 161 8.56 7.94 -5.67
CA LEU A 161 9.69 8.81 -5.36
C LEU A 161 9.37 9.70 -4.16
N LYS A 162 8.15 10.26 -4.11
CA LYS A 162 7.68 11.04 -2.95
C LYS A 162 7.89 10.25 -1.65
N THR A 163 7.38 9.03 -1.57
CA THR A 163 7.45 8.23 -0.33
C THR A 163 8.89 7.97 0.08
N LEU A 164 9.78 7.63 -0.86
CA LEU A 164 11.20 7.39 -0.55
C LEU A 164 11.89 8.66 -0.03
N VAL A 165 11.72 9.78 -0.72
CA VAL A 165 12.34 11.05 -0.33
C VAL A 165 11.81 11.52 1.03
N GLN A 166 10.50 11.39 1.26
CA GLN A 166 9.86 11.79 2.50
C GLN A 166 10.30 10.93 3.68
N SER A 167 10.27 9.60 3.56
CA SER A 167 10.70 8.69 4.63
C SER A 167 12.18 8.90 4.97
N PHE A 168 13.02 9.15 3.98
CA PHE A 168 14.44 9.42 4.20
C PHE A 168 14.67 10.79 4.87
N ALA A 169 13.93 11.82 4.47
CA ALA A 169 13.96 13.13 5.13
C ALA A 169 13.56 13.03 6.60
N ILE A 170 12.46 12.32 6.91
CA ILE A 170 12.01 12.07 8.29
C ILE A 170 13.08 11.35 9.09
N ALA A 171 13.69 10.29 8.54
CA ALA A 171 14.73 9.54 9.24
C ALA A 171 15.94 10.41 9.59
N LEU A 172 16.37 11.31 8.69
CA LEU A 172 17.44 12.27 8.98
C LEU A 172 17.06 13.30 10.04
N LEU A 173 15.83 13.81 10.00
CA LEU A 173 15.32 14.79 10.99
C LEU A 173 15.06 14.17 12.37
N LEU A 174 14.82 12.85 12.44
CA LEU A 174 14.70 12.13 13.71
C LEU A 174 16.04 11.91 14.39
N LEU A 175 17.13 11.78 13.62
CA LEU A 175 18.44 11.60 14.20
C LEU A 175 18.97 12.93 14.76
N PRO A 176 19.71 12.91 15.89
CA PRO A 176 20.30 14.11 16.49
C PRO A 176 21.57 14.51 15.71
N LEU A 177 21.40 14.80 14.43
CA LEU A 177 22.47 15.22 13.51
C LEU A 177 22.64 16.74 13.58
N SER A 178 23.86 17.20 13.33
CA SER A 178 24.18 18.63 13.30
C SER A 178 24.83 19.04 11.98
N GLY A 179 24.66 20.29 11.58
CA GLY A 179 25.39 20.89 10.46
C GLY A 179 24.88 20.43 9.09
N ALA A 180 25.77 19.88 8.25
CA ALA A 180 25.44 19.54 6.86
C ALA A 180 24.34 18.46 6.74
N PHE A 181 24.30 17.49 7.65
CA PHE A 181 23.32 16.41 7.61
C PHE A 181 21.90 16.86 8.03
N GLU A 182 21.81 17.71 9.04
CA GLU A 182 20.55 18.35 9.45
C GLU A 182 20.00 19.22 8.31
N THR A 183 20.87 20.04 7.71
CA THR A 183 20.53 20.86 6.55
C THR A 183 20.04 20.01 5.38
N ALA A 184 20.73 18.90 5.09
CA ALA A 184 20.32 17.96 4.04
C ALA A 184 18.95 17.33 4.33
N GLY A 185 18.65 16.99 5.58
CA GLY A 185 17.34 16.48 6.00
C GLY A 185 16.21 17.47 5.69
N MET A 186 16.40 18.74 6.00
CA MET A 186 15.43 19.80 5.69
C MET A 186 15.27 20.04 4.19
N TRP A 187 16.36 20.04 3.41
CA TRP A 187 16.27 20.15 1.94
C TRP A 187 15.56 18.97 1.30
N LEU A 188 15.81 17.75 1.79
CA LEU A 188 15.07 16.57 1.36
C LEU A 188 13.59 16.67 1.73
N MET A 189 13.27 17.26 2.88
CA MET A 189 11.88 17.52 3.26
C MET A 189 11.21 18.53 2.31
N TYR A 190 11.91 19.61 1.91
CA TYR A 190 11.39 20.52 0.89
C TYR A 190 11.18 19.83 -0.47
N ALA A 191 12.10 18.95 -0.87
CA ALA A 191 11.92 18.13 -2.06
C ALA A 191 10.69 17.20 -1.93
N ALA A 192 10.46 16.61 -0.75
CA ALA A 192 9.26 15.82 -0.47
C ALA A 192 7.98 16.65 -0.57
N VAL A 193 7.97 17.89 -0.07
CA VAL A 193 6.84 18.82 -0.21
C VAL A 193 6.58 19.13 -1.68
N ALA A 194 7.62 19.49 -2.45
CA ALA A 194 7.49 19.78 -3.87
C ALA A 194 6.88 18.58 -4.63
N LEU A 195 7.41 17.37 -4.40
CA LEU A 195 6.85 16.14 -4.97
C LEU A 195 5.41 15.90 -4.53
N THR A 196 5.08 16.20 -3.28
CA THR A 196 3.72 16.05 -2.72
C THR A 196 2.71 16.95 -3.41
N VAL A 197 3.09 18.21 -3.64
CA VAL A 197 2.26 19.20 -4.33
C VAL A 197 2.10 18.83 -5.80
N LEU A 198 3.21 18.57 -6.51
CA LEU A 198 3.19 18.21 -7.94
C LEU A 198 2.30 16.98 -8.19
N THR A 199 2.52 15.91 -7.43
CA THR A 199 1.70 14.70 -7.56
C THR A 199 0.26 14.93 -7.11
N GLY A 200 0.02 15.83 -6.15
CA GLY A 200 -1.33 16.20 -5.73
C GLY A 200 -2.12 16.90 -6.85
N LEU A 201 -1.48 17.87 -7.52
CA LEU A 201 -2.06 18.60 -8.65
C LEU A 201 -2.37 17.65 -9.82
N ASP A 202 -1.45 16.73 -10.15
CA ASP A 202 -1.68 15.71 -11.18
C ASP A 202 -2.92 14.85 -10.89
N TYR A 203 -3.12 14.48 -9.62
CA TYR A 203 -4.29 13.70 -9.22
C TYR A 203 -5.59 14.50 -9.33
N VAL A 204 -5.58 15.76 -8.88
CA VAL A 204 -6.75 16.65 -8.99
C VAL A 204 -7.12 16.88 -10.46
N GLY A 205 -6.14 17.10 -11.33
CA GLY A 205 -6.36 17.24 -12.77
C GLY A 205 -6.99 15.99 -13.40
N GLN A 206 -6.51 14.79 -13.03
CA GLN A 206 -7.10 13.53 -13.49
C GLN A 206 -8.54 13.36 -12.98
N ALA A 207 -8.80 13.67 -11.71
CA ALA A 207 -10.14 13.62 -11.14
C ALA A 207 -11.11 14.58 -11.82
N ALA A 208 -10.67 15.81 -12.11
CA ALA A 208 -11.46 16.81 -12.81
C ALA A 208 -11.82 16.32 -14.23
N ARG A 209 -10.86 15.78 -14.99
CA ARG A 209 -11.11 15.22 -16.33
C ARG A 209 -12.15 14.09 -16.29
N LEU A 210 -12.03 13.18 -15.33
CA LEU A 210 -12.99 12.10 -15.13
C LEU A 210 -14.39 12.63 -14.80
N TRP A 211 -14.45 13.66 -13.95
CA TRP A 211 -15.70 14.30 -13.54
C TRP A 211 -16.44 14.94 -14.72
N PHE A 212 -15.71 15.68 -15.56
CA PHE A 212 -16.30 16.35 -16.73
C PHE A 212 -16.60 15.39 -17.89
N ALA A 213 -15.82 14.33 -18.08
CA ALA A 213 -16.09 13.32 -19.11
C ALA A 213 -17.37 12.52 -18.82
N GLY A 214 -17.60 12.13 -17.56
CA GLY A 214 -18.82 11.42 -17.16
C GLY A 214 -20.11 12.26 -17.23
N GLY A 215 -19.99 13.59 -17.27
CA GLY A 215 -21.12 14.50 -17.44
C GLY A 215 -21.68 14.53 -18.86
N ARG A 216 -20.82 14.43 -19.88
CA ARG A 216 -21.23 14.51 -21.30
C ARG A 216 -22.05 13.28 -21.76
N ALA A 217 -21.67 12.08 -21.33
CA ALA A 217 -22.37 10.85 -21.69
C ALA A 217 -23.82 10.75 -21.17
N ARG A 218 -24.17 11.50 -20.10
CA ARG A 218 -25.54 11.56 -19.57
C ARG A 218 -26.42 12.61 -20.26
N GLY A 219 -25.84 13.54 -21.01
CA GLY A 219 -26.59 14.54 -21.78
C GLY A 219 -27.10 14.00 -23.12
N GLU A 220 -26.32 13.15 -23.77
CA GLU A 220 -26.64 12.61 -25.12
C GLU A 220 -27.68 11.48 -25.10
N SER A 221 -27.93 10.86 -23.95
CA SER A 221 -28.92 9.76 -23.80
C SER A 221 -30.33 10.26 -23.43
N ARG A 222 -30.55 11.58 -23.42
CA ARG A 222 -31.85 12.22 -23.15
C ARG A 222 -32.31 13.17 -24.26
N GLY A 223 -31.60 13.19 -25.40
CA GLY A 223 -31.93 13.99 -26.58
C GLY A 223 -32.66 13.18 -27.64
#